data_AF-A0A4V1XXG2-F1
#
_entry.id   AF-A0A4V1XXG2-F1
#
_cell.length_a   1.000
_cell.length_b   1.000
_cell.length_c   1.000
_cell.angle_alpha   90.00
_cell.angle_beta   90.00
_cell.angle_gamma   90.00
#
_symmetry.space_group_name_H-M   'P 1'
#
loop_
_entity.id
_entity.type
_entity.pdbx_description
1 polymer ?
#
loop_
_entity_poly.entity_id
_entity_poly.type
_entity_poly.pdbx_seq_one_letter_code
_entity_poly.pdbx_strand_id
1 'polypeptide(L)'
;IVLVDQDRCRGWRMCVSGCPYKKVYFNHRTGKAEKCTFCFPRIEVGLPTVCAETCVGRLRYIGLILYDADRVLEAASVADNHDLYEAQRSVLLDPNDPEVVRAAERDGIPRDWIDAAQRSPIHALINVFKVALPLHPEYRTMPMV
;
A
#
# COMPACT_ATOMS: atom_id res chain seq x y z
N ILE A 1 1.95 4.42 4.47
CA ILE A 1 0.55 4.91 4.64
C ILE A 1 0.45 6.31 4.05
N VAL A 2 -0.58 6.62 3.24
CA VAL A 2 -0.75 7.96 2.63
C VAL A 2 -1.72 8.79 3.46
N LEU A 3 -1.32 9.99 3.88
CA LEU A 3 -2.14 10.90 4.71
C LEU A 3 -2.34 12.26 4.03
N VAL A 4 -3.39 12.98 4.44
CA VAL A 4 -3.55 14.41 4.14
C VAL A 4 -3.20 15.17 5.42
N ASP A 5 -2.12 15.94 5.37
CA ASP A 5 -1.73 16.85 6.45
C ASP A 5 -2.79 17.93 6.62
N GLN A 6 -3.47 17.92 7.77
CA GLN A 6 -4.58 18.82 8.05
C GLN A 6 -4.12 20.26 8.31
N ASP A 7 -2.89 20.49 8.75
CA ASP A 7 -2.37 21.85 8.97
C ASP A 7 -1.95 22.50 7.65
N ARG A 8 -1.36 21.70 6.75
CA ARG A 8 -0.92 22.16 5.42
C ARG A 8 -2.03 22.18 4.38
N CYS A 9 -3.12 21.42 4.58
CA CYS A 9 -4.23 21.38 3.62
C CYS A 9 -4.88 22.77 3.48
N ARG A 10 -4.83 23.31 2.25
CA ARG A 10 -5.43 24.61 1.87
C ARG A 10 -6.79 24.48 1.18
N GLY A 11 -7.34 23.28 1.08
CA GLY A 11 -8.68 23.09 0.51
C GLY A 11 -8.77 23.31 -1.00
N TRP A 12 -7.69 23.11 -1.76
CA TRP A 12 -7.68 23.25 -3.22
C TRP A 12 -8.53 22.23 -3.98
N ARG A 13 -8.92 21.13 -3.32
CA ARG A 13 -9.80 20.06 -3.86
C ARG A 13 -9.28 19.30 -5.09
N MET A 14 -8.12 19.64 -5.65
CA MET A 14 -7.53 18.91 -6.78
C MET A 14 -7.30 17.42 -6.50
N CYS A 15 -6.96 17.07 -5.26
CA CYS A 15 -6.79 15.69 -4.82
C CYS A 15 -8.08 14.84 -4.93
N VAL A 16 -9.26 15.45 -4.80
CA VAL A 16 -10.56 14.76 -4.92
C VAL A 16 -10.76 14.27 -6.35
N SER A 17 -10.50 15.13 -7.33
CA SER A 17 -10.54 14.76 -8.74
C SER A 17 -9.42 13.78 -9.10
N GLY A 18 -8.20 14.04 -8.62
CA GLY A 18 -7.00 13.29 -8.95
C GLY A 18 -7.00 11.84 -8.46
N CYS A 19 -7.69 11.51 -7.37
CA CYS A 19 -7.81 10.12 -6.92
C CYS A 19 -8.73 9.34 -7.87
N PRO A 20 -8.23 8.35 -8.62
CA PRO A 20 -9.07 7.61 -9.57
C PRO A 20 -10.10 6.74 -8.84
N TYR A 21 -9.78 6.26 -7.63
CA TYR A 21 -10.68 5.50 -6.76
C TYR A 21 -11.71 6.35 -5.99
N LYS A 22 -11.65 7.69 -6.10
CA LYS A 22 -12.51 8.64 -5.37
C LYS A 22 -12.54 8.38 -3.86
N LYS A 23 -11.38 8.06 -3.28
CA LYS A 23 -11.18 7.79 -1.83
C LYS A 23 -10.64 8.99 -1.04
N VAL A 24 -10.75 10.18 -1.61
CA VAL A 24 -10.53 11.45 -0.91
C VAL A 24 -11.87 12.17 -0.87
N TYR A 25 -12.29 12.57 0.32
CA TYR A 25 -13.57 13.21 0.60
C TYR A 25 -13.31 14.63 1.07
N PHE A 26 -14.13 15.58 0.62
CA PHE A 26 -14.01 16.97 1.06
C PHE A 26 -14.90 17.22 2.26
N ASN A 27 -14.32 17.69 3.37
CA ASN A 27 -15.07 18.13 4.52
C ASN A 27 -15.52 19.58 4.30
N HIS A 28 -16.82 19.76 4.03
CA HIS A 28 -17.42 21.06 3.77
C HIS A 28 -17.45 21.98 5.00
N ARG A 29 -17.32 21.44 6.22
CA ARG A 29 -17.26 22.23 7.46
C ARG A 29 -15.87 22.79 7.71
N THR A 30 -14.83 21.96 7.61
CA THR A 30 -13.44 22.38 7.87
C THR A 30 -12.78 23.01 6.65
N GLY A 31 -13.35 22.80 5.45
CA GLY A 31 -12.78 23.25 4.19
C GLY A 31 -11.57 22.43 3.74
N LYS A 32 -11.34 21.24 4.32
CA LYS A 32 -10.16 20.41 4.10
C LYS A 32 -10.50 19.05 3.50
N ALA A 33 -9.52 18.43 2.86
CA ALA A 33 -9.66 17.08 2.33
C ALA A 33 -9.30 16.05 3.42
N GLU A 34 -10.10 14.98 3.49
CA GLU A 34 -9.93 13.86 4.39
C GLU A 34 -9.94 12.56 3.59
N LYS A 35 -9.29 11.51 4.11
CA LYS A 35 -9.25 10.19 3.47
C LYS A 35 -9.03 9.11 4.51
N CYS A 36 -9.16 7.86 4.08
CA CYS A 36 -8.74 6.71 4.88
C CYS A 36 -7.31 6.91 5.39
N THR A 37 -7.13 6.80 6.71
CA THR A 37 -5.84 6.95 7.41
C THR A 37 -5.13 5.62 7.64
N PHE A 38 -5.68 4.53 7.09
CA PHE A 38 -5.25 3.16 7.34
C PHE A 38 -5.15 2.82 8.83
N CYS A 39 -5.97 3.49 9.66
CA CYS A 39 -5.93 3.38 11.12
C CYS A 39 -4.50 3.49 11.68
N PHE A 40 -3.66 4.40 11.17
CA PHE A 40 -2.25 4.49 11.56
C PHE A 40 -2.00 4.46 13.09
N PRO A 41 -2.82 5.07 13.97
CA PRO A 41 -2.57 4.99 15.41
C PRO A 41 -2.66 3.56 15.98
N ARG A 42 -3.40 2.67 15.31
CA ARG A 42 -3.49 1.24 15.64
C ARG A 42 -2.32 0.47 15.04
N ILE A 43 -1.99 0.75 13.77
CA ILE A 43 -0.87 0.10 13.08
C ILE A 43 0.46 0.37 13.80
N GLU A 44 0.66 1.60 14.32
CA GLU A 44 1.86 1.99 15.07
C GLU A 44 2.12 1.14 16.31
N VAL A 45 1.08 0.52 16.87
CA VAL A 45 1.17 -0.39 18.03
C VAL A 45 0.89 -1.85 17.66
N GLY A 46 0.97 -2.20 16.37
CA GLY A 46 0.81 -3.57 15.88
C GLY A 46 -0.63 -4.09 15.87
N LEU A 47 -1.63 -3.23 16.05
CA LEU A 47 -3.04 -3.61 15.97
C LEU A 47 -3.56 -3.53 14.52
N PRO A 48 -4.48 -4.41 14.11
CA PRO A 48 -5.09 -4.34 12.78
C PRO A 48 -5.93 -3.07 12.61
N THR A 49 -6.22 -2.71 11.35
CA THR A 49 -7.20 -1.66 11.06
C THR A 49 -8.58 -2.08 11.59
N VAL A 50 -9.39 -1.11 12.02
CA VAL A 50 -10.74 -1.38 12.56
C VAL A 50 -11.55 -2.20 11.56
N CYS A 51 -11.52 -1.81 10.29
CA CYS A 51 -12.31 -2.46 9.26
C CYS A 51 -11.79 -3.86 8.87
N ALA A 52 -10.53 -4.20 9.18
CA ALA A 52 -10.02 -5.57 9.05
C ALA A 52 -10.40 -6.41 10.27
N GLU A 53 -10.22 -5.87 11.49
CA GLU A 53 -10.58 -6.54 12.74
C GLU A 53 -12.07 -6.88 12.84
N THR A 54 -12.94 -5.96 12.42
CA THR A 54 -14.40 -6.15 12.46
C THR A 54 -14.96 -6.83 11.22
N CYS A 55 -14.11 -7.43 10.37
CA CYS A 55 -14.57 -8.12 9.16
C CYS A 55 -15.28 -9.42 9.52
N VAL A 56 -16.63 -9.38 9.55
CA VAL A 56 -17.47 -10.55 9.89
C VAL A 56 -17.17 -11.77 9.01
N GLY A 57 -16.96 -11.54 7.71
CA GLY A 57 -16.63 -12.60 6.75
C GLY A 57 -15.19 -13.11 6.83
N ARG A 58 -14.33 -12.50 7.65
CA ARG A 58 -12.91 -12.86 7.81
C ARG A 58 -12.12 -12.91 6.50
N LEU A 59 -12.46 -12.01 5.58
CA LEU A 59 -11.88 -11.94 4.23
C LEU A 59 -10.68 -11.00 4.13
N ARG A 60 -10.38 -10.23 5.18
CA ARG A 60 -9.37 -9.19 5.16
C ARG A 60 -8.10 -9.65 5.86
N TYR A 61 -7.01 -9.62 5.13
CA TYR A 61 -5.68 -9.91 5.62
C TYR A 61 -4.88 -8.61 5.66
N ILE A 62 -3.96 -8.50 6.62
CA ILE A 62 -2.99 -7.40 6.71
C ILE A 62 -1.61 -8.06 6.84
N GLY A 63 -0.64 -7.54 6.11
CA GLY A 63 0.73 -8.03 6.12
C GLY A 63 1.68 -7.00 5.51
N LEU A 64 2.95 -7.08 5.90
CA LEU A 64 3.98 -6.22 5.34
C LEU A 64 4.37 -6.70 3.94
N ILE A 65 4.77 -5.75 3.10
CA ILE A 65 5.35 -5.98 1.79
C ILE A 65 6.58 -5.07 1.69
N LEU A 66 7.72 -5.66 1.37
CA LEU A 66 8.91 -4.92 0.99
C LEU A 66 8.77 -4.57 -0.49
N TYR A 67 9.11 -3.35 -0.87
CA TYR A 67 9.05 -2.92 -2.27
C TYR A 67 10.23 -2.03 -2.62
N ASP A 68 10.65 -2.08 -3.89
CA ASP A 68 11.67 -1.22 -4.44
C ASP A 68 11.04 0.11 -4.89
N ALA A 69 11.31 1.16 -4.12
CA ALA A 69 10.76 2.49 -4.37
C ALA A 69 11.32 3.14 -5.65
N ASP A 70 12.56 2.84 -6.02
CA ASP A 70 13.25 3.45 -7.17
C ASP A 70 12.67 2.92 -8.49
N ARG A 71 12.12 1.70 -8.48
CA ARG A 71 11.50 1.05 -9.66
C ARG A 71 10.01 1.31 -9.81
N VAL A 72 9.37 2.03 -8.89
CA VAL A 72 7.91 2.30 -8.95
C VAL A 72 7.53 3.07 -10.22
N LEU A 73 8.31 4.09 -10.61
CA LEU A 73 8.02 4.88 -11.80
C LEU A 73 8.13 4.04 -13.08
N GLU A 74 9.19 3.23 -13.18
CA GLU A 74 9.37 2.28 -14.27
C GLU A 74 8.14 1.37 -14.40
N ALA A 75 7.76 0.70 -13.30
CA ALA A 75 6.60 -0.19 -13.27
C ALA A 75 5.28 0.53 -13.65
N ALA A 76 5.09 1.76 -13.20
CA ALA A 76 3.83 2.51 -13.44
C ALA A 76 3.73 3.08 -14.87
N SER A 77 4.86 3.13 -15.58
CA SER A 77 4.98 3.73 -16.90
C SER A 77 5.03 2.74 -18.06
N VAL A 78 4.90 1.42 -17.80
CA VAL A 78 4.87 0.40 -18.86
C VAL A 78 3.81 0.72 -19.92
N ALA A 79 4.12 0.48 -21.20
CA ALA A 79 3.30 0.95 -22.30
C ALA A 79 1.92 0.25 -22.35
N ASP A 80 1.91 -1.07 -22.26
CA ASP A 80 0.67 -1.86 -22.24
C ASP A 80 0.08 -1.88 -20.82
N ASN A 81 -1.23 -1.62 -20.73
CA ASN A 81 -1.95 -1.71 -19.47
C ASN A 81 -2.04 -3.15 -18.94
N HIS A 82 -2.01 -4.17 -19.81
CA HIS A 82 -2.07 -5.57 -19.40
C HIS A 82 -0.80 -6.01 -18.67
N ASP A 83 0.32 -5.32 -18.88
CA ASP A 83 1.60 -5.61 -18.22
C ASP A 83 1.69 -4.99 -16.82
N LEU A 84 0.80 -4.05 -16.45
CA LEU A 84 0.87 -3.32 -15.19
C LEU A 84 0.78 -4.22 -13.95
N TYR A 85 0.05 -5.33 -14.03
CA TYR A 85 -0.06 -6.28 -12.93
C TYR A 85 1.29 -6.97 -12.64
N GLU A 86 1.95 -7.48 -13.67
CA GLU A 86 3.26 -8.12 -13.52
C GLU A 86 4.34 -7.08 -13.20
N ALA A 87 4.26 -5.88 -13.78
CA ALA A 87 5.14 -4.76 -13.46
C ALA A 87 5.03 -4.38 -11.98
N GLN A 88 3.81 -4.27 -11.44
CA GLN A 88 3.60 -4.04 -10.01
C GLN A 88 4.19 -5.16 -9.16
N ARG A 89 3.93 -6.43 -9.50
CA ARG A 89 4.50 -7.56 -8.76
C ARG A 89 6.03 -7.57 -8.78
N SER A 90 6.65 -7.11 -9.87
CA SER A 90 8.11 -7.06 -10.01
C SER A 90 8.82 -6.07 -9.08
N VAL A 91 8.08 -5.11 -8.51
CA VAL A 91 8.61 -4.19 -7.50
C VAL A 91 8.31 -4.65 -6.06
N LEU A 92 7.53 -5.72 -5.87
CA LEU A 92 7.27 -6.31 -4.55
C LEU A 92 8.32 -7.40 -4.27
N LEU A 93 9.22 -7.12 -3.35
CA LEU A 93 10.42 -7.91 -3.09
C LEU A 93 10.11 -9.18 -2.29
N ASP A 94 10.91 -10.23 -2.51
CA ASP A 94 10.85 -11.46 -1.71
C ASP A 94 11.52 -11.22 -0.35
N PRO A 95 10.77 -11.26 0.78
CA PRO A 95 11.34 -11.03 2.09
C PRO A 95 12.23 -12.18 2.60
N ASN A 96 12.27 -13.32 1.90
CA ASN A 96 13.14 -14.44 2.23
C ASN A 96 14.44 -14.45 1.40
N ASP A 97 14.54 -13.59 0.38
CA ASP A 97 15.77 -13.44 -0.39
C ASP A 97 16.86 -12.80 0.49
N PRO A 98 18.01 -13.46 0.71
CA PRO A 98 19.11 -12.92 1.51
C PRO A 98 19.59 -11.55 1.03
N GLU A 99 19.54 -11.26 -0.27
CA GLU A 99 19.93 -9.94 -0.81
C GLU A 99 18.94 -8.85 -0.39
N VAL A 100 17.64 -9.16 -0.45
CA VAL A 100 16.57 -8.24 -0.02
C VAL A 100 16.65 -7.99 1.48
N VAL A 101 16.91 -9.03 2.29
CA VAL A 101 17.08 -8.90 3.74
C VAL A 101 18.27 -7.98 4.06
N ARG A 102 19.43 -8.21 3.44
CA ARG A 102 20.62 -7.36 3.63
C ARG A 102 20.38 -5.92 3.18
N ALA A 103 19.66 -5.73 2.08
CA ALA A 103 19.29 -4.40 1.61
C ALA A 103 18.34 -3.70 2.60
N ALA A 104 17.29 -4.37 3.07
CA ALA A 104 16.35 -3.84 4.04
C ALA A 104 17.04 -3.44 5.36
N GLU A 105 17.95 -4.26 5.87
CA GLU A 105 18.74 -3.94 7.07
C GLU A 105 19.64 -2.70 6.86
N ARG A 106 20.32 -2.63 5.71
CA ARG A 106 21.14 -1.46 5.34
C ARG A 106 20.32 -0.19 5.22
N ASP A 107 19.10 -0.30 4.70
CA ASP A 107 18.18 0.83 4.50
C ASP A 107 17.42 1.20 5.79
N GLY A 108 17.72 0.52 6.91
CA GLY A 108 17.22 0.87 8.25
C GLY A 108 15.84 0.28 8.58
N ILE A 109 15.37 -0.72 7.83
CA ILE A 109 14.13 -1.42 8.17
C ILE A 109 14.34 -2.24 9.45
N PRO A 110 13.49 -2.06 10.49
CA PRO A 110 13.59 -2.82 11.72
C PRO A 110 13.52 -4.34 11.48
N ARG A 111 14.29 -5.11 12.26
CA ARG A 111 14.38 -6.56 12.06
C ARG A 111 13.04 -7.28 12.24
N ASP A 112 12.25 -6.84 13.22
CA ASP A 112 10.91 -7.35 13.47
C ASP A 112 9.94 -7.10 12.30
N TRP A 113 10.14 -6.03 11.52
CA TRP A 113 9.39 -5.77 10.29
C TRP A 113 9.80 -6.74 9.17
N ILE A 114 11.09 -7.05 9.03
CA ILE A 114 11.57 -8.05 8.07
C ILE A 114 10.98 -9.42 8.41
N ASP A 115 11.06 -9.83 9.68
CA ASP A 115 10.52 -11.11 10.16
C ASP A 115 8.98 -11.17 10.02
N ALA A 116 8.28 -10.03 10.12
CA ALA A 116 6.85 -9.94 9.84
C ALA A 116 6.52 -9.97 8.34
N ALA A 117 7.38 -9.41 7.47
CA ALA A 117 7.25 -9.52 6.02
C ALA A 117 7.42 -10.97 5.54
N GLN A 118 8.37 -11.71 6.12
CA GLN A 118 8.58 -13.15 5.84
C GLN A 118 7.36 -14.01 6.16
N ARG A 119 6.56 -13.60 7.14
CA ARG A 119 5.30 -14.26 7.55
C ARG A 119 4.05 -13.62 6.96
N SER A 120 4.21 -12.71 5.99
CA SER A 120 3.11 -11.90 5.46
C SER A 120 2.12 -12.76 4.67
N PRO A 121 0.84 -12.83 5.10
CA PRO A 121 -0.19 -13.49 4.29
C PRO A 121 -0.40 -12.77 2.95
N ILE A 122 -0.12 -11.46 2.88
CA ILE A 122 -0.27 -10.67 1.66
C ILE A 122 0.80 -11.06 0.64
N HIS A 123 2.06 -11.24 1.06
CA HIS A 123 3.12 -11.71 0.16
C HIS A 123 2.76 -13.08 -0.42
N ALA A 124 2.29 -14.01 0.43
CA ALA A 124 1.86 -15.34 -0.01
C ALA A 124 0.71 -15.27 -1.03
N LEU A 125 -0.33 -14.47 -0.77
CA LEU A 125 -1.48 -14.35 -1.66
C LEU A 125 -1.12 -13.71 -3.02
N ILE A 126 -0.18 -12.77 -3.05
CA ILE A 126 0.25 -12.07 -4.28
C ILE A 126 1.28 -12.90 -5.07
N ASN A 127 2.37 -13.34 -4.44
CA ASN A 127 3.54 -13.87 -5.15
C ASN A 127 3.62 -15.40 -5.16
N VAL A 128 3.13 -16.06 -4.11
CA VAL A 128 3.17 -17.54 -4.01
C VAL A 128 1.93 -18.14 -4.67
N PHE A 129 0.74 -17.78 -4.18
CA PHE A 129 -0.53 -18.35 -4.66
C PHE A 129 -1.10 -17.62 -5.87
N LYS A 130 -0.72 -16.35 -6.09
CA LYS A 130 -1.19 -15.52 -7.21
C LYS A 130 -2.72 -15.42 -7.30
N VAL A 131 -3.37 -15.24 -6.15
CA VAL A 131 -4.83 -15.11 -6.03
C VAL A 131 -5.28 -13.70 -5.63
N ALA A 132 -4.36 -12.85 -5.18
CA ALA A 132 -4.62 -11.44 -4.90
C ALA A 132 -4.18 -10.58 -6.10
N LEU A 133 -5.15 -9.93 -6.75
CA LEU A 133 -4.94 -9.06 -7.89
C LEU A 133 -5.19 -7.60 -7.49
N PRO A 134 -4.45 -6.63 -8.06
CA PRO A 134 -4.66 -5.21 -7.77
C PRO A 134 -6.00 -4.72 -8.33
N LEU A 135 -6.62 -3.77 -7.62
CA LEU A 135 -7.83 -3.11 -8.10
C LEU A 135 -7.47 -2.01 -9.13
N HIS A 136 -7.96 -2.16 -10.37
CA HIS A 136 -7.75 -1.21 -11.47
C HIS A 136 -6.28 -0.81 -11.66
N PRO A 137 -5.38 -1.75 -12.02
CA PRO A 137 -3.97 -1.45 -12.25
C PRO A 137 -3.74 -0.39 -13.35
N GLU A 138 -4.65 -0.28 -14.33
CA GLU A 138 -4.62 0.69 -15.43
C GLU A 138 -4.64 2.15 -14.98
N TYR A 139 -4.99 2.42 -13.73
CA TYR A 139 -4.86 3.76 -13.14
C TYR A 139 -3.43 4.16 -12.82
N ARG A 140 -2.46 3.22 -12.91
CA ARG A 140 -1.02 3.48 -12.79
C ARG A 140 -0.63 4.09 -11.44
N THR A 141 -1.37 3.75 -10.38
CA THR A 141 -1.13 4.22 -9.01
C THR A 141 -0.40 3.21 -8.12
N MET A 142 -0.12 2.01 -8.64
CA MET A 142 0.43 0.87 -7.88
C MET A 142 -0.36 0.59 -6.59
N PRO A 143 -1.64 0.21 -6.71
CA PRO A 143 -2.55 0.09 -5.56
C PRO A 143 -2.13 -1.03 -4.60
N MET A 144 -2.14 -0.76 -3.30
CA MET A 144 -1.68 -1.67 -2.25
C MET A 144 -2.81 -2.30 -1.42
N VAL A 145 -4.04 -2.34 -1.95
CA VAL A 145 -5.23 -2.93 -1.32
C VAL A 145 -6.00 -3.75 -2.34
#